data_AF-A0A7U9XJK6-F1
#
_entry.id   AF-A0A7U9XJK6-F1
#
_cell.length_a   1.000
_cell.length_b   1.000
_cell.length_c   1.000
_cell.angle_alpha   90.00
_cell.angle_beta   90.00
_cell.angle_gamma   90.00
#
_symmetry.space_group_name_H-M   'P 1'
#
loop_
_entity.id
_entity.type
_entity.pdbx_description
1 polymer ?
#
loop_
_entity_poly.entity_id
_entity_poly.type
_entity_poly.pdbx_seq_one_letter_code
_entity_poly.pdbx_strand_id
1 'polypeptide(L)'
;MQEINTGKWENLPFEEIREKYPEEYEARSRELRYYAFPGGESFYQAGIRFGKCLEDIRKEIEGNLLIVTHAGVMRGYLSGLLGVSSNDVFTISQPYAGITLLSETNNKIKLEKTGWRLSELLDEKEIQYLYRKCKTPERAIRHMEAVAQFIHVLEEKIRPSNHNWELLKKSALVHDICRAQREHALAGADVLGKEGYEEIAKLVELHNIKYYFAFAKYL
;
A
#
# COMPACT_ATOMS: atom_id res chain seq x y z
N MET A 1 19.96 1.85 9.61
CA MET A 1 18.64 1.77 8.95
C MET A 1 18.64 0.85 7.72
N GLN A 2 19.50 -0.17 7.69
CA GLN A 2 19.55 -1.14 6.59
C GLN A 2 18.32 -2.04 6.60
N GLU A 3 18.00 -2.61 5.43
CA GLU A 3 16.97 -3.64 5.26
C GLU A 3 17.25 -4.86 6.16
N ILE A 4 16.22 -5.68 6.34
CA ILE A 4 16.32 -6.96 7.03
C ILE A 4 17.40 -7.84 6.39
N ASN A 5 18.32 -8.34 7.21
CA ASN A 5 19.30 -9.31 6.76
C ASN A 5 18.64 -10.69 6.59
N THR A 6 18.53 -11.17 5.35
CA THR A 6 17.96 -12.49 5.03
C THR A 6 19.01 -13.60 4.97
N GLY A 7 20.29 -13.27 5.21
CA GLY A 7 21.39 -14.21 5.30
C GLY A 7 21.53 -15.07 4.05
N LYS A 8 21.51 -16.39 4.22
CA LYS A 8 21.65 -17.36 3.11
C LYS A 8 20.53 -17.27 2.06
N TRP A 9 19.44 -16.57 2.34
CA TRP A 9 18.33 -16.38 1.41
C TRP A 9 18.48 -15.13 0.55
N GLU A 10 19.50 -14.32 0.82
CA GLU A 10 19.74 -13.10 0.06
C GLU A 10 19.97 -13.43 -1.42
N ASN A 11 19.31 -12.65 -2.30
CA ASN A 11 19.31 -12.83 -3.75
C ASN A 11 18.74 -14.16 -4.28
N LEU A 12 18.06 -14.96 -3.45
CA LEU A 12 17.38 -16.17 -3.91
C LEU A 12 15.89 -15.91 -4.21
N PRO A 13 15.35 -16.39 -5.35
CA PRO A 13 13.92 -16.44 -5.60
C PRO A 13 13.18 -17.30 -4.57
N PHE A 14 11.93 -16.96 -4.27
CA PHE A 14 11.14 -17.72 -3.29
C PHE A 14 10.88 -19.17 -3.72
N GLU A 15 10.77 -19.42 -5.02
CA GLU A 15 10.65 -20.77 -5.58
C GLU A 15 11.89 -21.60 -5.24
N GLU A 16 13.08 -21.03 -5.46
CA GLU A 16 14.36 -21.69 -5.17
C GLU A 16 14.53 -21.93 -3.67
N ILE A 17 14.13 -20.97 -2.82
CA ILE A 17 14.15 -21.15 -1.37
C ILE A 17 13.25 -22.31 -0.94
N ARG A 18 12.04 -22.41 -1.51
CA ARG A 18 11.09 -23.48 -1.19
C ARG A 18 11.62 -24.85 -1.58
N GLU A 19 12.35 -24.95 -2.68
CA GLU A 19 12.96 -26.19 -3.16
C GLU A 19 14.21 -26.58 -2.36
N LYS A 20 15.10 -25.62 -2.07
CA LYS A 20 16.38 -25.88 -1.39
C LYS A 20 16.27 -25.99 0.13
N TYR A 21 15.32 -25.28 0.73
CA TYR A 21 15.15 -25.15 2.18
C TYR A 21 13.67 -25.36 2.59
N PRO A 22 13.05 -26.51 2.28
CA PRO A 22 11.62 -26.73 2.50
C PRO A 22 11.22 -26.68 3.97
N GLU A 23 12.05 -27.21 4.87
CA GLU A 23 11.80 -27.22 6.32
C GLU A 23 11.85 -25.80 6.90
N GLU A 24 12.87 -25.02 6.53
CA GLU A 24 13.00 -23.62 6.91
C GLU A 24 11.87 -22.75 6.33
N TYR A 25 11.48 -23.03 5.08
CA TYR A 25 10.36 -22.35 4.43
C TYR A 25 9.04 -22.62 5.15
N GLU A 26 8.82 -23.84 5.65
CA GLU A 26 7.66 -24.15 6.47
C GLU A 26 7.78 -23.53 7.87
N ALA A 27 8.94 -23.67 8.53
CA ALA A 27 9.19 -23.16 9.87
C ALA A 27 8.92 -21.64 9.97
N ARG A 28 9.33 -20.86 8.96
CA ARG A 28 9.07 -19.41 8.92
C ARG A 28 7.59 -19.06 8.95
N SER A 29 6.71 -19.95 8.45
CA SER A 29 5.27 -19.67 8.36
C SER A 29 4.54 -19.80 9.70
N ARG A 30 5.20 -20.40 10.70
CA ARG A 30 4.64 -20.62 12.04
C ARG A 30 4.72 -19.36 12.91
N GLU A 31 5.87 -18.69 12.88
CA GLU A 31 6.17 -17.50 13.70
C GLU A 31 7.03 -16.51 12.90
N LEU A 32 6.51 -16.02 11.76
CA LEU A 32 7.30 -15.25 10.78
C LEU A 32 8.04 -14.05 11.38
N ARG A 33 7.38 -13.32 12.27
CA ARG A 33 7.96 -12.15 12.94
C ARG A 33 9.20 -12.49 13.75
N TYR A 34 9.23 -13.66 14.38
CA TYR A 34 10.29 -14.10 15.28
C TYR A 34 11.29 -15.04 14.59
N TYR A 35 10.94 -15.58 13.44
CA TYR A 35 11.82 -16.42 12.64
C TYR A 35 13.04 -15.65 12.17
N ALA A 36 14.23 -16.06 12.64
CA ALA A 36 15.50 -15.53 12.16
C ALA A 36 15.90 -16.25 10.87
N PHE A 37 16.06 -15.50 9.78
CA PHE A 37 16.52 -16.09 8.53
C PHE A 37 17.92 -16.73 8.72
N PRO A 38 18.26 -17.83 8.03
CA PRO A 38 19.53 -18.51 8.25
C PRO A 38 20.74 -17.60 8.01
N GLY A 39 21.52 -17.30 9.06
CA GLY A 39 22.64 -16.36 8.99
C GLY A 39 22.26 -14.88 8.87
N GLY A 40 20.98 -14.56 9.07
CA GLY A 40 20.41 -13.22 9.05
C GLY A 40 19.77 -12.85 10.39
N GLU A 41 18.71 -12.04 10.32
CA GLU A 41 17.93 -11.60 11.48
C GLU A 41 16.43 -11.86 11.27
N SER A 42 15.62 -11.76 12.32
CA SER A 42 14.15 -11.77 12.23
C SER A 42 13.57 -10.37 12.05
N PHE A 43 12.29 -10.27 11.66
CA PHE A 43 11.59 -8.98 11.64
C PHE A 43 11.57 -8.32 13.01
N TYR A 44 11.43 -9.10 14.08
CA TYR A 44 11.52 -8.60 15.46
C TYR A 44 12.89 -7.96 15.73
N GLN A 45 13.99 -8.65 15.41
CA GLN A 45 15.35 -8.13 15.60
C GLN A 45 15.60 -6.87 14.77
N ALA A 46 15.20 -6.87 13.50
CA ALA A 46 15.28 -5.69 12.63
C ALA A 46 14.49 -4.50 13.19
N GLY A 47 13.29 -4.76 13.72
CA GLY A 47 12.44 -3.74 14.35
C GLY A 47 13.08 -3.11 15.59
N ILE A 48 13.67 -3.92 16.48
CA ILE A 48 14.40 -3.41 17.66
C ILE A 48 15.61 -2.58 17.23
N ARG A 49 16.39 -3.06 16.26
CA ARG A 49 17.54 -2.35 15.68
C ARG A 49 17.13 -0.99 15.12
N PHE A 50 16.02 -0.93 14.40
CA PHE A 50 15.49 0.32 13.87
C PHE A 50 14.96 1.26 14.96
N GLY A 51 14.20 0.73 15.93
CA GLY A 51 13.69 1.49 17.06
C GLY A 51 14.81 2.18 17.86
N LYS A 52 15.90 1.46 18.14
CA LYS A 52 17.09 2.05 18.79
C LYS A 52 17.70 3.20 17.96
N CYS A 53 17.84 3.00 16.65
CA CYS A 53 18.32 4.05 15.75
C CYS A 53 17.41 5.29 15.76
N LEU A 54 16.08 5.09 15.80
CA LEU A 54 15.12 6.20 15.90
C LEU A 54 15.25 6.95 17.22
N GLU A 55 15.40 6.24 18.34
CA GLU A 55 15.61 6.86 19.65
C GLU A 55 16.88 7.69 19.70
N ASP A 56 17.96 7.22 19.09
CA ASP A 56 19.22 7.95 19.04
C ASP A 56 19.08 9.23 18.19
N ILE A 57 18.44 9.15 17.01
CA ILE A 57 18.15 10.33 16.17
C ILE A 57 17.27 11.36 16.93
N ARG A 58 16.24 10.89 17.65
CA ARG A 58 15.31 11.74 18.41
C ARG A 58 15.97 12.48 19.58
N LYS A 59 17.12 12.01 20.08
CA LYS A 59 17.88 12.72 21.11
C LYS A 59 18.69 13.88 20.55
N GLU A 60 19.03 13.84 19.27
CA GLU A 60 19.93 14.81 18.62
C GLU A 60 19.17 15.87 17.81
N ILE A 61 17.97 15.56 17.34
CA ILE A 61 17.23 16.40 16.40
C ILE A 61 15.82 16.70 16.94
N GLU A 62 15.49 17.98 17.01
CA GLU A 62 14.14 18.46 17.30
C GLU A 62 13.35 18.73 16.00
N GLY A 63 12.02 18.58 16.07
CA GLY A 63 11.12 18.87 14.95
C GLY A 63 10.78 17.67 14.07
N ASN A 64 10.39 17.95 12.82
CA ASN A 64 9.92 16.92 11.89
C ASN A 64 11.09 16.15 11.27
N LEU A 65 11.06 14.82 11.37
CA LEU A 65 12.07 13.92 10.80
C LEU A 65 11.56 13.26 9.52
N LEU A 66 12.35 13.35 8.45
CA LEU A 66 12.16 12.54 7.25
C LEU A 66 13.19 11.40 7.25
N ILE A 67 12.70 10.16 7.22
CA ILE A 67 13.55 8.96 7.25
C ILE A 67 13.27 8.13 6.00
N VAL A 68 14.31 7.89 5.22
CA VAL A 68 14.27 7.00 4.04
C VAL A 68 14.87 5.66 4.44
N THR A 69 14.08 4.59 4.31
CA THR A 69 14.46 3.23 4.74
C THR A 69 13.73 2.20 3.88
N HIS A 70 13.81 0.93 4.28
CA HIS A 70 13.31 -0.21 3.53
C HIS A 70 12.04 -0.83 4.15
N ALA A 71 11.31 -1.60 3.34
CA ALA A 71 10.01 -2.13 3.71
C ALA A 71 10.10 -3.20 4.82
N GLY A 72 11.10 -4.10 4.78
CA GLY A 72 11.21 -5.19 5.75
C GLY A 72 11.49 -4.68 7.16
N VAL A 73 12.48 -3.81 7.31
CA VAL A 73 12.81 -3.15 8.59
C VAL A 73 11.65 -2.31 9.13
N MET A 74 10.92 -1.58 8.26
CA MET A 74 9.75 -0.81 8.66
C MET A 74 8.60 -1.71 9.14
N ARG A 75 8.32 -2.83 8.45
CA ARG A 75 7.34 -3.83 8.91
C ARG A 75 7.73 -4.41 10.26
N GLY A 76 9.02 -4.70 10.46
CA GLY A 76 9.55 -5.16 11.75
C GLY A 76 9.22 -4.21 12.89
N TYR A 77 9.52 -2.92 12.71
CA TYR A 77 9.22 -1.88 13.68
C TYR A 77 7.71 -1.68 13.91
N LEU A 78 6.94 -1.50 12.84
CA LEU A 78 5.50 -1.25 12.92
C LEU A 78 4.73 -2.44 13.50
N SER A 79 5.15 -3.68 13.24
CA SER A 79 4.50 -4.86 13.84
C SER A 79 4.58 -4.85 15.37
N GLY A 80 5.68 -4.34 15.94
CA GLY A 80 5.81 -4.12 17.37
C GLY A 80 4.97 -2.98 17.88
N LEU A 81 4.99 -1.85 17.17
CA LEU A 81 4.20 -0.68 17.54
C LEU A 81 2.68 -0.95 17.54
N LEU A 82 2.20 -1.75 16.59
CA LEU A 82 0.78 -2.03 16.39
C LEU A 82 0.29 -3.30 17.11
N GLY A 83 1.18 -4.08 17.71
CA GLY A 83 0.81 -5.35 18.33
C GLY A 83 0.28 -6.38 17.32
N VAL A 84 0.73 -6.31 16.07
CA VAL A 84 0.31 -7.23 15.00
C VAL A 84 0.82 -8.64 15.30
N SER A 85 0.02 -9.66 14.97
CA SER A 85 0.38 -11.06 15.16
C SER A 85 1.66 -11.41 14.41
N SER A 86 2.34 -12.46 14.84
CA SER A 86 3.64 -12.83 14.28
C SER A 86 3.58 -13.19 12.78
N ASN A 87 2.45 -13.69 12.30
CA ASN A 87 2.29 -14.08 10.90
C ASN A 87 1.65 -13.00 10.02
N ASP A 88 1.12 -11.94 10.63
CA ASP A 88 0.44 -10.85 9.91
C ASP A 88 1.38 -9.68 9.57
N VAL A 89 2.71 -9.85 9.70
CA VAL A 89 3.69 -8.79 9.40
C VAL A 89 3.52 -8.20 7.98
N PHE A 90 3.17 -9.02 7.01
CA PHE A 90 2.94 -8.58 5.62
C PHE A 90 1.60 -7.87 5.38
N THR A 91 0.69 -7.87 6.37
CA THR A 91 -0.54 -7.06 6.29
C THR A 91 -0.25 -5.56 6.42
N ILE A 92 0.91 -5.20 6.98
CA ILE A 92 1.40 -3.83 7.03
C ILE A 92 1.88 -3.43 5.64
N SER A 93 1.06 -2.64 4.94
CA SER A 93 1.35 -2.15 3.60
C SER A 93 2.57 -1.24 3.58
N GLN A 94 3.48 -1.50 2.63
CA GLN A 94 4.71 -0.73 2.39
C GLN A 94 5.00 -0.76 0.89
N PRO A 95 4.21 -0.05 0.05
CA PRO A 95 4.47 0.06 -1.37
C PRO A 95 5.72 0.89 -1.62
N TYR A 96 6.29 0.79 -2.82
CA TYR A 96 7.40 1.65 -3.22
C TYR A 96 6.99 3.12 -3.16
N ALA A 97 7.89 3.96 -2.64
CA ALA A 97 7.64 5.38 -2.38
C ALA A 97 6.41 5.65 -1.49
N GLY A 98 5.92 4.65 -0.74
CA GLY A 98 4.88 4.83 0.27
C GLY A 98 5.38 5.62 1.47
N ILE A 99 4.53 6.48 2.00
CA ILE A 99 4.78 7.32 3.17
C ILE A 99 4.13 6.66 4.38
N THR A 100 4.92 6.52 5.44
CA THR A 100 4.42 6.18 6.77
C THR A 100 4.56 7.42 7.65
N LEU A 101 3.45 7.91 8.21
CA LEU A 101 3.41 9.07 9.09
C LEU A 101 3.25 8.61 10.52
N LEU A 102 4.25 8.94 11.34
CA LEU A 102 4.24 8.72 12.78
C LEU A 102 4.14 10.08 13.48
N SER A 103 3.24 10.19 14.46
CA SER A 103 3.17 11.34 15.35
C SER A 103 3.74 10.96 16.72
N GLU A 104 4.30 11.95 17.41
CA GLU A 104 4.78 11.77 18.78
C GLU A 104 4.08 12.76 19.71
N THR A 105 3.58 12.27 20.84
CA THR A 105 3.03 13.12 21.90
C THR A 105 3.33 12.50 23.25
N ASN A 106 3.90 13.27 24.18
CA ASN A 106 4.29 12.79 25.53
C ASN A 106 5.16 11.52 25.48
N ASN A 107 6.19 11.51 24.61
CA ASN A 107 7.08 10.37 24.36
C ASN A 107 6.38 9.09 23.86
N LYS A 108 5.13 9.17 23.42
CA LYS A 108 4.41 8.06 22.79
C LYS A 108 4.31 8.27 21.30
N ILE A 109 4.76 7.27 20.55
CA ILE A 109 4.65 7.24 19.09
C ILE A 109 3.30 6.63 18.72
N LYS A 110 2.61 7.27 17.78
CA LYS A 110 1.36 6.80 17.20
C LYS A 110 1.47 6.76 15.69
N LEU A 111 0.91 5.71 15.09
CA LEU A 111 0.78 5.61 13.64
C LEU A 111 -0.42 6.43 13.16
N GLU A 112 -0.19 7.39 12.26
CA GLU A 112 -1.26 8.18 11.63
C GLU A 112 -1.61 7.65 10.23
N LYS A 113 -0.59 7.29 9.44
CA LYS A 113 -0.74 6.71 8.09
C LYS A 113 0.36 5.69 7.84
N THR A 114 0.08 4.65 7.05
CA THR A 114 1.09 3.66 6.62
C THR A 114 0.92 3.34 5.15
N GLY A 115 2.05 3.20 4.45
CA GLY A 115 2.07 2.87 3.02
C GLY A 115 1.28 3.82 2.12
N TRP A 116 1.06 5.07 2.55
CA TRP A 116 0.23 6.04 1.85
C TRP A 116 0.98 6.68 0.68
N ARG A 117 0.34 6.80 -0.48
CA ARG A 117 0.86 7.53 -1.65
C ARG A 117 -0.09 8.66 -2.00
N LEU A 118 0.50 9.78 -2.41
CA LEU A 118 -0.22 10.91 -2.99
C LEU A 118 -0.90 10.49 -4.29
N SER A 119 -2.16 10.85 -4.47
CA SER A 119 -2.92 10.53 -5.69
C SER A 119 -2.27 11.15 -6.94
N GLU A 120 -1.60 12.28 -6.76
CA GLU A 120 -0.82 13.01 -7.75
C GLU A 120 0.32 12.17 -8.33
N LEU A 121 0.84 11.20 -7.57
CA LEU A 121 1.90 10.29 -8.02
C LEU A 121 1.39 9.09 -8.82
N LEU A 122 0.07 8.91 -8.98
CA LEU A 122 -0.46 7.94 -9.94
C LEU A 122 -0.30 8.50 -11.36
N ASP A 123 0.87 8.31 -11.94
CA ASP A 123 1.20 8.73 -13.30
C ASP A 123 0.88 7.65 -14.34
N GLU A 124 1.16 7.92 -15.62
CA GLU A 124 0.92 6.97 -16.70
C GLU A 124 1.68 5.64 -16.51
N LYS A 125 2.93 5.68 -16.01
CA LYS A 125 3.73 4.45 -15.82
C LYS A 125 3.16 3.59 -14.69
N GLU A 126 2.72 4.22 -13.61
CA GLU A 126 2.04 3.55 -12.50
C GLU A 126 0.70 2.96 -12.96
N ILE A 127 -0.12 3.71 -13.71
CA ILE A 127 -1.37 3.19 -14.28
C ILE A 127 -1.12 1.95 -15.15
N GLN A 128 -0.11 2.02 -16.03
CA GLN A 128 0.26 0.88 -16.88
C GLN A 128 0.78 -0.32 -16.06
N TYR A 129 1.52 -0.06 -14.98
CA TYR A 129 1.91 -1.10 -14.04
C TYR A 129 0.69 -1.76 -13.38
N LEU A 130 -0.28 -0.97 -12.91
CA LEU A 130 -1.49 -1.49 -12.30
C LEU A 130 -2.34 -2.30 -13.30
N TYR A 131 -2.45 -1.86 -14.56
CA TYR A 131 -3.15 -2.62 -15.61
C TYR A 131 -2.51 -3.99 -15.82
N ARG A 132 -1.18 -4.06 -15.89
CA ARG A 132 -0.44 -5.34 -16.00
C ARG A 132 -0.66 -6.19 -14.76
N LYS A 133 -0.58 -5.60 -13.57
CA LYS A 133 -0.75 -6.29 -12.28
C LYS A 133 -2.14 -6.93 -12.16
N CYS A 134 -3.19 -6.20 -12.53
CA CYS A 134 -4.57 -6.66 -12.46
C CYS A 134 -5.01 -7.49 -13.68
N LYS A 135 -4.13 -7.63 -14.69
CA LYS A 135 -4.45 -8.25 -15.99
C LYS A 135 -5.70 -7.61 -16.61
N THR A 136 -5.77 -6.29 -16.57
CA THR A 136 -6.93 -5.52 -17.02
C THR A 136 -7.15 -5.72 -18.52
N PRO A 137 -8.34 -6.15 -18.97
CA PRO A 137 -8.62 -6.35 -20.39
C PRO A 137 -8.54 -5.04 -21.18
N GLU A 138 -8.01 -5.08 -22.40
CA GLU A 138 -7.89 -3.88 -23.26
C GLU A 138 -9.23 -3.14 -23.45
N ARG A 139 -10.35 -3.89 -23.55
CA ARG A 139 -11.68 -3.30 -23.65
C ARG A 139 -12.04 -2.43 -22.44
N ALA A 140 -11.59 -2.81 -21.24
CA ALA A 140 -11.83 -2.07 -20.01
C ALA A 140 -10.90 -0.85 -19.94
N ILE A 141 -9.65 -0.99 -20.38
CA ILE A 141 -8.72 0.14 -20.51
C ILE A 141 -9.31 1.22 -21.44
N ARG A 142 -9.73 0.85 -22.66
CA ARG A 142 -10.37 1.79 -23.60
C ARG A 142 -11.63 2.45 -23.03
N HIS A 143 -12.41 1.70 -22.25
CA HIS A 143 -13.57 2.25 -21.55
C HIS A 143 -13.16 3.32 -20.52
N MET A 144 -12.21 2.99 -19.63
CA MET A 144 -11.71 3.91 -18.61
C MET A 144 -11.08 5.17 -19.20
N GLU A 145 -10.33 5.05 -20.30
CA GLU A 145 -9.77 6.19 -21.04
C GLU A 145 -10.87 7.11 -21.59
N ALA A 146 -11.92 6.55 -22.19
CA ALA A 146 -13.06 7.33 -22.69
C ALA A 146 -13.80 8.05 -21.55
N VAL A 147 -13.99 7.39 -20.39
CA VAL A 147 -14.59 8.01 -19.21
C VAL A 147 -13.71 9.15 -18.69
N ALA A 148 -12.39 8.95 -18.63
CA ALA A 148 -11.46 9.98 -18.19
C ALA A 148 -11.42 11.20 -19.13
N GLN A 149 -11.58 11.01 -20.44
CA GLN A 149 -11.73 12.12 -21.40
C GLN A 149 -13.01 12.92 -21.15
N PHE A 150 -14.12 12.24 -20.80
CA PHE A 150 -15.39 12.90 -20.52
C PHE A 150 -15.35 13.79 -19.27
N ILE A 151 -14.47 13.50 -18.32
CA ILE A 151 -14.31 14.32 -17.10
C ILE A 151 -13.94 15.77 -17.43
N HIS A 152 -13.14 16.01 -18.47
CA HIS A 152 -12.80 17.38 -18.89
C HIS A 152 -14.05 18.15 -19.36
N VAL A 153 -14.94 17.47 -20.10
CA VAL A 153 -16.20 18.07 -20.56
C VAL A 153 -17.13 18.39 -19.37
N LEU A 154 -17.15 17.54 -18.35
CA LEU A 154 -17.90 17.79 -17.12
C LEU A 154 -17.34 18.98 -16.33
N GLU A 155 -16.02 19.06 -16.23
CA GLU A 155 -15.33 20.14 -15.54
C GLU A 155 -15.71 21.51 -16.12
N GLU A 156 -15.72 21.66 -17.45
CA GLU A 156 -16.11 22.92 -18.10
C GLU A 156 -17.56 23.30 -17.82
N LYS A 157 -18.47 22.32 -17.77
CA LYS A 157 -19.91 22.55 -17.62
C LYS A 157 -20.35 22.82 -16.19
N ILE A 158 -19.61 22.33 -15.20
CA ILE A 158 -20.00 22.35 -13.78
C ILE A 158 -19.30 23.51 -13.03
N ARG A 159 -18.51 24.34 -13.73
CA ARG A 159 -17.81 25.47 -13.11
C ARG A 159 -18.75 26.62 -12.68
N PRO A 160 -18.47 27.26 -11.52
CA PRO A 160 -17.40 26.93 -10.56
C PRO A 160 -17.77 25.74 -9.67
N SER A 161 -16.78 24.89 -9.36
CA SER A 161 -16.97 23.78 -8.42
C SER A 161 -15.69 23.52 -7.62
N ASN A 162 -15.85 23.04 -6.38
CA ASN A 162 -14.72 22.71 -5.49
C ASN A 162 -14.25 21.24 -5.62
N HIS A 163 -14.59 20.57 -6.72
CA HIS A 163 -14.19 19.18 -6.95
C HIS A 163 -12.69 19.08 -7.30
N ASN A 164 -12.04 18.03 -6.80
CA ASN A 164 -10.69 17.66 -7.24
C ASN A 164 -10.79 16.89 -8.56
N TRP A 165 -10.77 17.62 -9.68
CA TRP A 165 -10.91 17.06 -11.03
C TRP A 165 -9.78 16.11 -11.41
N GLU A 166 -8.56 16.35 -10.93
CA GLU A 166 -7.42 15.48 -11.19
C GLU A 166 -7.59 14.13 -10.48
N LEU A 167 -8.01 14.13 -9.22
CA LEU A 167 -8.34 12.91 -8.49
C LEU A 167 -9.45 12.11 -9.19
N LEU A 168 -10.51 12.79 -9.66
CA LEU A 168 -11.60 12.15 -10.41
C LEU A 168 -11.10 11.54 -11.72
N LYS A 169 -10.28 12.27 -12.48
CA LYS A 169 -9.70 11.79 -13.74
C LYS A 169 -8.87 10.54 -13.53
N LYS A 170 -7.99 10.55 -12.53
CA LYS A 170 -7.17 9.40 -12.16
C LYS A 170 -8.01 8.22 -11.70
N SER A 171 -9.05 8.47 -10.91
CA SER A 171 -9.99 7.44 -10.47
C SER A 171 -10.72 6.81 -11.65
N ALA A 172 -11.17 7.61 -12.62
CA ALA A 172 -11.79 7.09 -13.84
C ALA A 172 -10.86 6.19 -14.65
N LEU A 173 -9.56 6.50 -14.70
CA LEU A 173 -8.56 5.68 -15.39
C LEU A 173 -8.36 4.30 -14.73
N VAL A 174 -8.74 4.10 -13.47
CA VAL A 174 -8.49 2.82 -12.76
C VAL A 174 -9.73 2.20 -12.12
N HIS A 175 -10.92 2.78 -12.31
CA HIS A 175 -12.12 2.31 -11.61
C HIS A 175 -12.52 0.87 -11.96
N ASP A 176 -12.32 0.46 -13.20
CA ASP A 176 -12.66 -0.86 -13.73
C ASP A 176 -11.42 -1.77 -13.86
N ILE A 177 -10.34 -1.47 -13.11
CA ILE A 177 -9.05 -2.14 -13.28
C ILE A 177 -9.10 -3.66 -13.05
N CYS A 178 -10.01 -4.11 -12.18
CA CYS A 178 -10.25 -5.51 -11.87
C CYS A 178 -11.50 -6.08 -12.58
N ARG A 179 -11.90 -5.53 -13.73
CA ARG A 179 -13.17 -5.85 -14.42
C ARG A 179 -13.46 -7.34 -14.63
N ALA A 180 -12.43 -8.17 -14.76
CA ALA A 180 -12.58 -9.62 -14.94
C ALA A 180 -12.99 -10.38 -13.67
N GLN A 181 -12.92 -9.74 -12.50
CA GLN A 181 -13.21 -10.36 -11.21
C GLN A 181 -14.68 -10.16 -10.80
N ARG A 182 -15.20 -11.08 -9.98
CA ARG A 182 -16.46 -10.88 -9.26
C ARG A 182 -16.26 -9.71 -8.28
N GLU A 183 -17.26 -8.83 -8.17
CA GLU A 183 -17.17 -7.62 -7.33
C GLU A 183 -15.93 -6.75 -7.68
N HIS A 184 -15.66 -6.57 -8.98
CA HIS A 184 -14.51 -5.83 -9.52
C HIS A 184 -14.23 -4.47 -8.84
N ALA A 185 -15.25 -3.75 -8.37
CA ALA A 185 -15.07 -2.50 -7.65
C ALA A 185 -14.32 -2.69 -6.32
N LEU A 186 -14.75 -3.65 -5.49
CA LEU A 186 -14.08 -3.99 -4.24
C LEU A 186 -12.68 -4.54 -4.50
N ALA A 187 -12.54 -5.42 -5.50
CA ALA A 187 -11.25 -5.97 -5.88
C ALA A 187 -10.27 -4.89 -6.40
N GLY A 188 -10.77 -3.91 -7.15
CA GLY A 188 -9.99 -2.77 -7.62
C GLY A 188 -9.55 -1.86 -6.47
N ALA A 189 -10.48 -1.55 -5.57
CA ALA A 189 -10.21 -0.74 -4.38
C ALA A 189 -9.16 -1.39 -3.46
N ASP A 190 -9.25 -2.69 -3.21
CA ASP A 190 -8.26 -3.43 -2.41
C ASP A 190 -6.84 -3.36 -3.02
N VAL A 191 -6.72 -3.55 -4.34
CA VAL A 191 -5.43 -3.42 -5.02
C VAL A 191 -4.89 -2.00 -4.90
N LEU A 192 -5.70 -0.99 -5.20
CA LEU A 192 -5.30 0.42 -5.14
C LEU A 192 -4.89 0.83 -3.72
N GLY A 193 -5.62 0.37 -2.71
CA GLY A 193 -5.31 0.60 -1.30
C GLY A 193 -3.97 -0.04 -0.89
N LYS A 194 -3.70 -1.28 -1.33
CA LYS A 194 -2.41 -1.96 -1.11
C LYS A 194 -1.24 -1.26 -1.81
N GLU A 195 -1.49 -0.63 -2.95
CA GLU A 195 -0.50 0.20 -3.65
C GLU A 195 -0.37 1.60 -3.06
N GLY A 196 -1.16 1.95 -2.04
CA GLY A 196 -1.06 3.21 -1.29
C GLY A 196 -1.98 4.33 -1.75
N TYR A 197 -2.77 4.12 -2.81
CA TYR A 197 -3.67 5.12 -3.39
C TYR A 197 -5.05 5.13 -2.71
N GLU A 198 -5.07 5.37 -1.40
CA GLU A 198 -6.27 5.25 -0.56
C GLU A 198 -7.45 6.13 -1.02
N GLU A 199 -7.20 7.38 -1.43
CA GLU A 199 -8.25 8.30 -1.90
C GLU A 199 -8.91 7.81 -3.19
N ILE A 200 -8.09 7.28 -4.11
CA ILE A 200 -8.58 6.69 -5.35
C ILE A 200 -9.33 5.39 -5.06
N ALA A 201 -8.78 4.54 -4.18
CA ALA A 201 -9.41 3.29 -3.77
C ALA A 201 -10.84 3.52 -3.23
N LYS A 202 -11.04 4.54 -2.39
CA LYS A 202 -12.38 4.92 -1.87
C LYS A 202 -13.35 5.28 -2.99
N LEU A 203 -12.91 6.06 -3.99
CA LEU A 203 -13.76 6.42 -5.13
C LEU A 203 -14.09 5.20 -6.00
N VAL A 204 -13.11 4.33 -6.21
CA VAL A 204 -13.29 3.08 -6.95
C VAL A 204 -14.21 2.11 -6.21
N GLU A 205 -14.15 2.01 -4.89
CA GLU A 205 -15.06 1.14 -4.14
C GLU A 205 -16.53 1.51 -4.38
N LEU A 206 -16.82 2.81 -4.48
CA LEU A 206 -18.16 3.38 -4.59
C LEU A 206 -18.70 3.44 -6.03
N HIS A 207 -17.92 3.09 -7.06
CA HIS A 207 -18.37 3.31 -8.44
C HIS A 207 -19.45 2.32 -8.91
N ASN A 208 -19.50 1.11 -8.33
CA ASN A 208 -20.47 0.07 -8.70
C ASN A 208 -21.62 -0.02 -7.69
N ILE A 209 -22.05 1.13 -7.18
CA ILE A 209 -23.15 1.19 -6.22
C ILE A 209 -24.47 0.86 -6.93
N LYS A 210 -24.89 -0.40 -6.77
CA LYS A 210 -26.30 -0.85 -6.87
C LYS A 210 -27.23 -0.15 -5.84
N TYR A 211 -26.74 0.78 -5.01
CA TYR A 211 -27.47 1.41 -3.89
C TYR A 211 -27.89 2.87 -4.10
N TYR A 212 -27.60 3.52 -5.23
CA TYR A 212 -28.09 4.89 -5.46
C TYR A 212 -29.62 4.93 -5.58
N PHE A 213 -30.23 3.84 -6.07
CA PHE A 213 -31.69 3.67 -6.12
C PHE A 213 -32.35 3.39 -4.77
N ALA A 214 -31.58 3.07 -3.71
CA ALA A 214 -32.14 2.88 -2.37
C ALA A 214 -32.26 4.19 -1.61
N PHE A 215 -31.32 5.13 -1.80
CA PHE A 215 -31.37 6.46 -1.15
C PHE A 215 -32.29 7.45 -1.89
N ALA A 216 -32.39 7.36 -3.21
CA ALA A 216 -33.31 8.19 -4.00
C ALA A 216 -34.80 7.81 -3.86
N LYS A 217 -35.13 6.79 -3.05
CA LYS A 217 -36.52 6.44 -2.68
C LYS A 217 -36.98 7.11 -1.38
N TYR A 218 -36.10 7.84 -0.70
CA TYR A 218 -36.38 8.52 0.57
C TYR A 218 -36.08 10.03 0.52
N LEU A 219 -35.93 10.60 -0.69
CA LEU A 219 -36.00 12.03 -0.99
C LEU A 219 -37.20 12.26 -1.92
#